data_AF-I3S7M6-F1
#
_entry.id   AF-I3S7M6-F1
#
_cell.length_a   1.000
_cell.length_b   1.000
_cell.length_c   1.000
_cell.angle_alpha   90.00
_cell.angle_beta   90.00
_cell.angle_gamma   90.00
#
_symmetry.space_group_name_H-M   'P 1'
#
loop_
_entity.id
_entity.type
_entity.pdbx_description
1 polymer ?
#
loop_
_entity_poly.entity_id
_entity_poly.type
_entity_poly.pdbx_seq_one_letter_code
_entity_poly.pdbx_strand_id
1 'polypeptide(L)'
;MCHTNGEHVEHHDGNTKVVLDKIGVYHFISGTKRHCKMGLKLAVVVQNKHDLVLPPLITMPMPPSPSPSPNSSGNKGGAAGLGFIMWLGVSLVMMMFLI
;
A
#
# COMPACT_ATOMS: atom_id res chain seq x y z
N MET A 1 -4.92 -16.19 12.40
CA MET A 1 -4.44 -16.38 13.79
C MET A 1 -3.35 -15.35 14.06
N CYS A 2 -3.36 -14.68 15.22
CA CYS A 2 -2.35 -13.71 15.68
C CYS A 2 -1.80 -14.20 17.01
N HIS A 3 -1.05 -15.29 16.98
CA HIS A 3 -0.46 -15.91 18.17
C HIS A 3 0.98 -15.46 18.28
N THR A 4 1.26 -14.67 19.31
CA THR A 4 2.60 -14.23 19.73
C THR A 4 3.08 -15.03 20.93
N ASN A 5 2.40 -16.13 21.25
CA ASN A 5 2.74 -17.02 22.36
C ASN A 5 3.35 -18.26 21.70
N GLY A 6 4.67 -18.33 21.60
CA GLY A 6 5.39 -19.43 20.96
C GLY A 6 6.88 -19.12 20.83
N GLU A 7 7.61 -20.00 20.16
CA GLU A 7 9.00 -19.77 19.81
C GLU A 7 9.07 -18.94 18.51
N HIS A 8 9.43 -17.67 18.63
CA HIS A 8 9.65 -16.77 17.50
C HIS A 8 10.71 -15.75 17.87
N VAL A 9 11.30 -15.13 16.84
CA VAL A 9 12.23 -14.02 17.02
C VAL A 9 11.44 -12.72 17.05
N GLU A 10 11.70 -11.89 18.05
CA GLU A 10 11.12 -10.55 18.17
C GLU A 10 12.14 -9.48 17.78
N HIS A 11 11.65 -8.44 17.11
CA HIS A 11 12.46 -7.33 16.66
C HIS A 11 11.74 -6.01 16.97
N HIS A 12 12.46 -5.07 17.56
CA HIS A 12 11.92 -3.78 18.05
C HIS A 12 12.67 -2.56 17.49
N ASP A 13 13.63 -2.77 16.59
CA ASP A 13 14.51 -1.74 16.03
C ASP A 13 13.79 -0.84 15.00
N GLY A 14 12.65 -1.27 14.44
CA GLY A 14 11.86 -0.51 13.47
C GLY A 14 12.40 -0.55 12.04
N ASN A 15 13.56 -1.18 11.80
CA ASN A 15 14.19 -1.32 10.48
C ASN A 15 14.84 -2.70 10.30
N THR A 16 14.11 -3.75 10.68
CA THR A 16 14.64 -5.10 10.80
C THR A 16 14.95 -5.69 9.43
N LYS A 17 16.13 -6.31 9.29
CA LYS A 17 16.51 -7.09 8.11
C LYS A 17 16.50 -8.58 8.45
N VAL A 18 15.75 -9.36 7.67
CA VAL A 18 15.63 -10.81 7.84
C VAL A 18 16.12 -11.50 6.57
N VAL A 19 17.03 -12.46 6.74
CA VAL A 19 17.55 -13.27 5.64
C VAL A 19 16.69 -14.53 5.48
N LEU A 20 16.33 -14.84 4.24
CA LEU A 20 15.41 -15.92 3.88
C LEU A 20 16.13 -16.98 3.04
N ASP A 21 16.87 -17.86 3.70
CA ASP A 21 17.75 -18.83 3.03
C ASP A 21 17.09 -20.16 2.70
N LYS A 22 15.99 -20.52 3.37
CA LYS A 22 15.34 -21.82 3.20
C LYS A 22 14.05 -21.65 2.39
N ILE A 23 13.78 -22.63 1.53
CA ILE A 23 12.48 -22.74 0.85
C ILE A 23 11.40 -22.92 1.91
N GLY A 24 10.28 -22.23 1.77
CA GLY A 24 9.15 -22.37 2.66
C GLY A 24 8.35 -21.09 2.83
N VAL A 25 7.42 -21.11 3.78
CA VAL A 25 6.58 -19.95 4.11
C VAL A 25 7.07 -19.35 5.42
N TYR A 26 7.40 -18.06 5.38
CA TYR A 26 7.77 -17.27 6.54
C TYR A 26 6.61 -16.36 6.92
N HIS A 27 6.24 -16.38 8.19
CA HIS A 27 5.16 -15.55 8.72
C HIS A 27 5.72 -14.45 9.61
N PHE A 28 5.38 -13.21 9.28
CA PHE A 28 5.71 -12.02 10.05
C PHE A 28 4.43 -11.41 10.58
N ILE A 29 4.38 -11.09 11.86
CA ILE A 29 3.23 -10.44 12.49
C ILE A 29 3.72 -9.33 13.42
N SER A 30 2.89 -8.30 13.61
CA SER A 30 3.12 -7.37 14.71
C SER A 30 3.02 -8.09 16.06
N GLY A 31 3.93 -7.79 16.99
CA GLY A 31 3.85 -8.26 18.38
C GLY A 31 2.61 -7.75 19.11
N THR A 32 2.00 -6.66 18.63
CA THR A 32 0.71 -6.18 19.16
C THR A 32 -0.47 -6.91 18.49
N LYS A 33 -1.25 -7.62 19.30
CA LYS A 33 -2.43 -8.38 18.85
C LYS A 33 -3.45 -7.53 18.09
N ARG A 34 -3.61 -6.25 18.47
CA ARG A 34 -4.51 -5.32 17.78
C ARG A 34 -4.04 -5.03 16.36
N HIS A 35 -2.77 -4.67 16.15
CA HIS A 35 -2.26 -4.35 14.81
C HIS A 35 -2.27 -5.58 13.90
N CYS A 36 -1.90 -6.76 14.41
CA CYS A 36 -1.99 -8.00 13.64
C CYS A 36 -3.44 -8.28 13.19
N LYS A 37 -4.42 -8.09 14.08
CA LYS A 37 -5.85 -8.22 13.73
C LYS A 37 -6.33 -7.19 12.72
N MET A 38 -5.74 -6.00 12.73
CA MET A 38 -6.01 -4.92 11.77
C MET A 38 -5.27 -5.09 10.43
N GLY A 39 -4.50 -6.17 10.25
CA GLY A 39 -3.86 -6.51 8.98
C GLY A 39 -2.34 -6.31 8.95
N LEU A 40 -1.70 -5.91 10.06
CA LEU A 40 -0.24 -5.81 10.14
C LEU A 40 0.39 -7.20 10.33
N LYS A 41 0.37 -7.98 9.25
CA LYS A 41 0.91 -9.33 9.12
C LYS A 41 1.30 -9.57 7.66
N LEU A 42 2.32 -10.39 7.44
CA LEU A 42 2.84 -10.72 6.11
C LEU A 42 3.22 -12.20 6.06
N ALA A 43 2.92 -12.86 4.94
CA ALA A 43 3.41 -14.19 4.63
C ALA A 43 4.31 -14.10 3.40
N VAL A 44 5.55 -14.57 3.51
CA VAL A 44 6.52 -14.58 2.42
C VAL A 44 6.78 -16.02 2.02
N VAL A 45 6.54 -16.35 0.76
CA VAL A 45 6.82 -17.67 0.20
C VAL A 45 8.16 -17.61 -0.50
N VAL A 46 9.14 -18.34 0.03
CA VAL A 46 10.47 -18.49 -0.54
C VAL A 46 10.48 -19.77 -1.35
N GLN A 47 10.78 -19.66 -2.63
CA GLN A 47 10.91 -20.78 -3.54
C GLN A 47 12.29 -20.76 -4.18
N ASN A 48 12.74 -21.93 -4.64
CA ASN A 48 13.92 -21.98 -5.48
C ASN A 48 13.68 -21.14 -6.73
N LYS A 49 14.76 -20.53 -7.22
CA LYS A 49 14.84 -20.06 -8.60
C LYS A 49 14.84 -21.29 -9.50
N HIS A 50 13.71 -21.98 -9.63
CA HIS A 50 13.49 -22.75 -10.83
C HIS A 50 13.42 -21.71 -11.94
N ASP A 51 14.25 -21.88 -12.98
CA ASP A 51 14.06 -21.19 -14.24
C ASP A 51 12.56 -21.22 -14.52
N LEU A 52 11.99 -20.04 -14.77
CA LEU A 52 10.62 -19.92 -15.22
C LEU A 52 10.53 -20.72 -16.54
N VAL A 53 10.26 -22.02 -16.43
CA VAL A 53 9.71 -22.79 -17.54
C VAL A 53 8.34 -22.18 -17.70
N LEU A 54 8.30 -21.12 -18.51
CA LEU A 54 7.08 -20.51 -18.97
C LEU A 54 6.21 -21.67 -19.45
N PRO A 55 5.00 -21.89 -18.90
CA PRO A 55 4.05 -22.77 -19.56
C PRO A 55 3.92 -22.27 -21.01
N PRO A 56 3.76 -23.16 -22.02
CA PRO A 56 3.64 -22.73 -23.40
C PRO A 56 2.57 -21.64 -23.47
N LEU A 57 2.94 -20.48 -24.02
CA LEU A 57 2.06 -19.33 -24.14
C LEU A 57 0.86 -19.76 -25.00
N ILE A 58 -0.28 -20.01 -24.36
CA ILE A 58 -1.54 -20.18 -25.08
C ILE A 58 -1.91 -18.78 -25.56
N THR A 59 -1.63 -18.49 -26.82
CA THR A 59 -2.09 -17.27 -27.50
C THR A 59 -3.61 -17.27 -27.49
N MET A 60 -4.22 -16.59 -26.52
CA MET A 60 -5.65 -16.27 -26.60
C MET A 60 -5.85 -15.23 -27.70
N PRO A 61 -6.83 -15.41 -28.60
CA PRO A 61 -7.17 -14.39 -29.58
C PRO A 61 -7.64 -13.12 -28.85
N MET A 62 -7.01 -12.01 -29.20
CA MET A 62 -7.32 -10.70 -28.66
C MET A 62 -8.72 -10.27 -29.12
N PRO A 63 -9.63 -9.85 -28.22
CA PRO A 63 -10.91 -9.31 -28.63
C PRO A 63 -10.71 -7.99 -29.39
N PRO A 64 -11.55 -7.68 -30.39
CA PRO A 64 -11.45 -6.43 -31.13
C PRO A 64 -11.69 -5.22 -30.20
N SER A 65 -10.87 -4.18 -30.34
CA SER A 65 -10.97 -2.96 -29.54
C SER A 65 -12.33 -2.26 -29.73
N PRO A 66 -12.92 -1.72 -28.65
CA PRO A 66 -14.10 -0.87 -28.76
C PRO A 66 -13.77 0.48 -29.42
N SER A 67 -14.67 0.95 -30.28
CA SER A 67 -14.57 2.21 -31.02
C SER A 67 -14.60 3.43 -30.06
N PRO A 68 -13.86 4.53 -30.34
CA PRO A 68 -13.86 5.70 -29.47
C PRO A 68 -15.22 6.44 -29.50
N SER A 69 -15.69 6.82 -28.32
CA SER A 69 -16.86 7.68 -28.13
C SER A 69 -16.54 9.15 -28.46
N PRO A 70 -17.50 9.94 -28.98
CA PRO A 70 -17.27 11.34 -29.32
C PRO A 70 -17.17 12.21 -28.05
N ASN A 71 -16.06 12.94 -27.94
CA ASN A 71 -15.75 13.83 -26.84
C ASN A 71 -16.51 15.16 -27.02
N SER A 72 -17.39 15.53 -26.10
CA SER A 72 -17.98 16.87 -26.04
C SER A 72 -17.09 17.78 -25.18
N SER A 73 -16.45 18.73 -25.84
CA SER A 73 -15.49 19.68 -25.27
C SER A 73 -16.21 20.80 -24.51
N GLY A 74 -16.30 20.68 -23.18
CA GLY A 74 -16.70 21.76 -22.28
C GLY A 74 -15.50 22.33 -21.54
N ASN A 75 -14.82 23.34 -22.10
CA ASN A 75 -13.65 23.97 -21.46
C ASN A 75 -14.08 25.21 -20.66
N LYS A 76 -14.08 25.12 -19.33
CA LYS A 76 -14.10 26.30 -18.44
C LYS A 76 -13.26 26.07 -17.19
N GLY A 77 -12.16 26.81 -17.12
CA GLY A 77 -11.78 27.60 -15.93
C GLY A 77 -10.82 26.96 -14.92
N GLY A 78 -9.83 27.75 -14.49
CA GLY A 78 -9.16 27.50 -13.21
C GLY A 78 -7.70 27.95 -13.10
N ALA A 79 -7.35 29.15 -13.56
CA ALA A 79 -6.04 29.74 -13.27
C ALA A 79 -6.05 30.43 -11.90
N ALA A 80 -5.07 30.07 -11.07
CA ALA A 80 -4.39 30.90 -10.06
C ALA A 80 -5.25 31.59 -8.97
N GLY A 81 -5.16 31.08 -7.75
CA GLY A 81 -5.34 31.89 -6.54
C GLY A 81 -6.01 31.18 -5.36
N LEU A 82 -5.26 30.41 -4.55
CA LEU A 82 -5.76 29.91 -3.25
C LEU A 82 -4.73 29.98 -2.11
N GLY A 83 -3.57 30.62 -2.32
CA GLY A 83 -2.55 30.79 -1.27
C GLY A 83 -2.92 31.83 -0.19
N PHE A 84 -3.89 32.70 -0.45
CA PHE A 84 -4.26 33.79 0.47
C PHE A 84 -5.29 33.40 1.54
N ILE A 85 -6.02 32.28 1.38
CA ILE A 85 -7.10 31.90 2.30
C ILE A 85 -6.55 31.20 3.56
N MET A 86 -5.38 30.57 3.47
CA MET A 86 -4.81 29.83 4.59
C MET A 86 -4.28 30.75 5.71
N TRP A 87 -3.95 32.01 5.39
CA TRP A 87 -3.39 32.95 6.36
C TRP A 87 -4.45 33.60 7.25
N LEU A 88 -5.65 33.88 6.71
CA LEU A 88 -6.78 34.42 7.48
C LEU A 88 -7.38 33.39 8.45
N GLY A 89 -7.39 32.11 8.08
CA GLY A 89 -7.98 31.04 8.89
C GLY A 89 -7.23 30.77 10.21
N VAL A 90 -5.89 30.74 10.18
CA VAL A 90 -5.08 30.47 11.39
C VAL A 90 -5.20 31.60 12.41
N SER A 91 -5.31 32.86 11.94
CA SER A 91 -5.46 34.04 12.79
C SER A 91 -6.80 34.04 13.54
N LEU A 92 -7.89 33.69 12.85
CA LEU A 92 -9.22 33.62 13.47
C LEU A 92 -9.32 32.49 14.52
N VAL A 93 -8.68 31.35 14.26
CA VAL A 93 -8.65 30.22 15.19
C VAL A 93 -7.85 30.59 16.45
N MET A 94 -6.69 31.24 16.33
CA MET A 94 -5.95 31.69 17.52
C MET A 94 -6.71 32.70 18.37
N MET A 95 -7.48 33.62 17.77
CA MET A 95 -8.26 34.59 18.52
C MET A 95 -9.43 33.97 19.31
N MET A 96 -10.01 32.89 18.81
CA MET A 96 -11.14 32.22 19.49
C MET A 96 -10.73 31.38 20.70
N PHE A 97 -9.45 31.01 20.83
CA PHE A 97 -8.91 30.34 22.02
C PHE A 97 -8.47 31.30 23.13
N LEU A 98 -8.52 32.62 22.90
CA LEU A 98 -8.08 33.65 23.85
C LEU A 98 -9.21 34.52 24.43
N ILE A 99 -10.47 34.15 24.18
CA ILE A 99 -11.67 34.65 24.87
C ILE A 99 -12.15 33.56 25.84
#